data_AF-A0A3M0WGS8-F1
#
_entry.id   AF-A0A3M0WGS8-F1
#
_cell.length_a   1.000
_cell.length_b   1.000
_cell.length_c   1.000
_cell.angle_alpha   90.00
_cell.angle_beta   90.00
_cell.angle_gamma   90.00
#
_symmetry.space_group_name_H-M   'P 1'
#
loop_
_entity.id
_entity.type
_entity.pdbx_description
1 polymer ?
#
loop_
_entity_poly.entity_id
_entity_poly.type
_entity_poly.pdbx_seq_one_letter_code
_entity_poly.pdbx_strand_id
1 'polypeptide(L)'
;MPATAFFIAVGVLAITGTPPFNIFSSEFLIVLSGIKEGYIWQTILVIFFLIMIFAGFIYHFSHMLMGEAKKEKQKESFLMLFPIGVLLIISLTLGFYIPEKINLLFERVSQILGEAG
;
A
#
# COMPACT_ATOMS: atom_id res chain seq x y z
N MET A 1 -18.23 12.68 7.68
CA MET A 1 -18.31 11.88 6.44
C MET A 1 -17.84 10.47 6.76
N PRO A 2 -18.71 9.61 7.32
CA PRO A 2 -18.31 8.30 7.85
C PRO A 2 -17.81 7.32 6.78
N ALA A 3 -18.41 7.29 5.58
CA ALA A 3 -17.96 6.37 4.53
C ALA A 3 -16.58 6.78 4.00
N THR A 4 -16.37 8.09 3.79
CA THR A 4 -15.09 8.64 3.36
C THR A 4 -14.00 8.37 4.40
N ALA A 5 -14.31 8.53 5.69
CA ALA A 5 -13.38 8.20 6.78
C ALA A 5 -12.97 6.72 6.75
N PHE A 6 -13.91 5.80 6.52
CA PHE A 6 -13.62 4.38 6.37
C PHE A 6 -12.70 4.11 5.17
N PHE A 7 -13.03 4.63 3.99
CA PHE A 7 -12.20 4.42 2.80
C PHE A 7 -10.80 5.04 2.94
N ILE A 8 -10.67 6.19 3.60
CA ILE A 8 -9.37 6.77 3.92
C ILE A 8 -8.60 5.86 4.87
N ALA A 9 -9.22 5.37 5.96
CA ALA A 9 -8.54 4.49 6.90
C ALA A 9 -8.01 3.22 6.21
N VAL A 10 -8.84 2.59 5.37
CA VAL A 10 -8.44 1.42 4.57
C VAL A 10 -7.35 1.78 3.55
N GLY A 11 -7.46 2.95 2.91
CA GLY A 11 -6.45 3.45 1.97
C GLY A 11 -5.09 3.74 2.61
N VAL A 12 -5.08 4.23 3.86
CA VAL A 12 -3.85 4.42 4.64
C VAL A 12 -3.19 3.08 4.92
N LEU A 13 -3.96 2.06 5.30
CA LEU A 13 -3.45 0.70 5.45
C LEU A 13 -2.88 0.17 4.12
N ALA A 14 -3.58 0.41 3.01
CA ALA A 14 -3.13 -0.03 1.69
C ALA A 14 -1.80 0.60 1.26
N ILE A 15 -1.67 1.93 1.39
CA ILE A 15 -0.47 2.65 0.93
C ILE A 15 0.74 2.45 1.84
N THR A 16 0.51 2.19 3.13
CA THR A 16 1.59 1.93 4.09
C THR A 16 2.05 0.47 4.10
N GLY A 17 1.59 -0.32 3.13
CA GLY A 17 2.08 -1.68 2.92
C GLY A 17 1.64 -2.65 4.00
N THR A 18 0.45 -2.48 4.61
CA THR A 18 -0.03 -3.51 5.55
C THR A 18 -0.58 -4.73 4.81
N PRO A 19 -0.40 -5.96 5.33
CA PRO A 19 -1.17 -7.10 4.85
C PRO A 19 -2.67 -6.80 5.02
N PRO A 20 -3.55 -7.07 4.03
CA PRO A 20 -3.38 -7.93 2.84
C PRO A 20 -3.20 -7.17 1.49
N PHE A 21 -2.64 -5.96 1.48
CA PHE A 21 -2.56 -5.14 0.27
C PHE A 21 -1.34 -5.45 -0.60
N ASN A 22 -1.45 -5.17 -1.91
CA ASN A 22 -0.40 -5.50 -2.89
C ASN A 22 0.95 -4.79 -2.64
N ILE A 23 0.96 -3.62 -2.02
CA ILE A 23 2.21 -2.90 -1.69
C ILE A 23 3.07 -3.70 -0.70
N PHE A 24 2.44 -4.38 0.27
CA PHE A 24 3.14 -5.22 1.23
C PHE A 24 4.00 -6.29 0.54
N SER A 25 3.44 -6.96 -0.49
CA SER A 25 4.16 -8.00 -1.23
C SER A 25 5.44 -7.47 -1.88
N SER A 26 5.43 -6.25 -2.39
CA SER A 26 6.61 -5.61 -2.97
C SER A 26 7.68 -5.35 -1.92
N GLU A 27 7.32 -4.74 -0.80
CA GLU A 27 8.25 -4.41 0.29
C GLU A 27 8.81 -5.67 0.94
N PHE A 28 7.97 -6.68 1.14
CA PHE A 28 8.37 -7.98 1.66
C PHE A 28 9.39 -8.67 0.75
N LEU A 29 9.18 -8.64 -0.57
CA LEU A 29 10.14 -9.20 -1.53
C LEU A 29 11.46 -8.43 -1.56
N ILE A 30 11.44 -7.10 -1.43
CA ILE A 30 12.66 -6.28 -1.33
C ILE A 30 13.47 -6.68 -0.09
N VAL A 31 12.81 -6.75 1.08
CA VAL A 31 13.46 -7.16 2.33
C VAL A 31 13.98 -8.59 2.24
N LEU A 32 13.16 -9.53 1.73
CA LEU A 32 13.55 -10.93 1.59
C LEU A 32 14.76 -11.10 0.67
N SER A 33 14.78 -10.39 -0.47
CA SER A 33 15.89 -10.44 -1.42
C SER A 33 17.14 -9.79 -0.84
N GLY A 34 17.01 -8.66 -0.15
CA GLY A 34 18.11 -8.01 0.55
C GLY A 34 18.78 -8.90 1.60
N ILE A 35 18.00 -9.67 2.36
CA ILE A 35 18.53 -10.66 3.32
C ILE A 35 19.21 -11.81 2.58
N LYS A 36 18.57 -12.37 1.55
CA LYS A 36 19.09 -13.51 0.77
C LYS A 36 20.43 -13.21 0.10
N GLU A 37 20.60 -12.00 -0.43
CA GLU A 37 21.84 -11.58 -1.11
C GLU A 37 22.89 -11.00 -0.16
N GLY A 38 22.61 -10.93 1.15
CA GLY A 38 23.56 -10.47 2.17
C GLY A 38 23.68 -8.94 2.31
N TYR A 39 22.78 -8.17 1.69
CA TYR A 39 22.69 -6.70 1.82
C TYR A 39 22.03 -6.27 3.14
N ILE A 40 22.65 -6.67 4.26
CA ILE A 40 22.09 -6.50 5.61
C ILE A 40 21.89 -5.01 5.94
N TRP A 41 22.87 -4.17 5.63
CA TRP A 41 22.80 -2.74 5.98
C TRP A 41 21.70 -1.99 5.21
N GLN A 42 21.59 -2.27 3.92
CA GLN A 42 20.55 -1.73 3.04
C GLN A 42 19.17 -2.19 3.50
N THR A 43 19.05 -3.47 3.86
CA THR A 43 17.80 -4.03 4.38
C THR A 43 17.38 -3.35 5.68
N ILE A 44 18.31 -3.11 6.62
CA ILE A 44 18.03 -2.38 7.86
C ILE A 44 17.51 -0.97 7.57
N LEU A 45 18.15 -0.25 6.64
CA LEU A 45 17.69 1.08 6.23
C LEU A 45 16.29 1.05 5.62
N VAL A 46 15.99 0.08 4.77
CA VAL A 46 14.65 -0.11 4.19
C VAL A 46 13.63 -0.32 5.31
N ILE A 47 13.86 -1.26 6.22
CA ILE A 47 12.96 -1.55 7.35
C ILE A 47 12.75 -0.30 8.21
N PHE A 48 13.82 0.45 8.50
CA PHE A 48 13.73 1.69 9.27
C PHE A 48 12.82 2.72 8.59
N PHE A 49 12.98 2.93 7.28
CA PHE A 49 12.12 3.85 6.54
C PHE A 49 10.67 3.36 6.43
N LEU A 50 10.44 2.06 6.27
CA LEU A 50 9.08 1.50 6.29
C LEU A 50 8.37 1.77 7.61
N ILE A 51 9.07 1.57 8.74
CA ILE A 51 8.52 1.89 10.08
C ILE A 51 8.23 3.39 10.18
N MET A 52 9.12 4.26 9.70
CA MET A 52 8.94 5.70 9.77
C MET A 52 7.74 6.17 8.93
N ILE A 53 7.58 5.63 7.71
CA ILE A 53 6.43 5.88 6.85
C ILE A 53 5.14 5.42 7.53
N PHE A 54 5.12 4.18 8.02
CA PHE A 54 3.94 3.62 8.69
C PHE A 54 3.53 4.46 9.90
N ALA A 55 4.47 4.75 10.80
CA ALA A 55 4.22 5.55 11.99
C ALA A 55 3.76 6.98 11.65
N GLY A 56 4.41 7.63 10.69
CA GLY A 56 4.06 8.98 10.24
C GLY A 56 2.65 9.04 9.67
N PHE A 57 2.28 8.08 8.81
CA PHE A 57 0.94 7.99 8.25
C PHE A 57 -0.11 7.73 9.34
N ILE A 58 0.09 6.74 10.21
CA ILE A 58 -0.87 6.46 11.29
C ILE A 58 -1.03 7.68 12.21
N TYR A 59 0.07 8.37 12.55
CA TYR A 59 0.02 9.58 13.37
C TYR A 59 -0.80 10.69 12.71
N HIS A 60 -0.50 11.05 11.46
CA HIS A 60 -1.21 12.14 10.78
C HIS A 60 -2.66 11.81 10.47
N PHE A 61 -2.95 10.60 9.99
CA PHE A 61 -4.30 10.22 9.60
C PHE A 61 -5.20 9.93 10.80
N SER A 62 -4.67 9.43 11.94
CA SER A 62 -5.46 9.30 13.16
C SER A 62 -5.95 10.66 13.66
N HIS A 63 -5.08 11.68 13.68
CA HIS A 63 -5.46 13.04 14.04
C HIS A 63 -6.51 13.63 13.08
N MET A 64 -6.42 13.32 11.79
CA MET A 64 -7.39 13.75 10.80
C MET A 64 -8.76 13.06 10.97
N LEU A 65 -8.77 11.76 11.24
CA LEU A 65 -9.99 10.96 11.33
C LEU A 65 -10.73 11.11 12.66
N MET A 66 -10.00 11.35 13.75
CA MET A 66 -10.54 11.44 15.12
C MET A 66 -10.73 12.87 15.60
N GLY A 67 -10.42 13.87 14.77
CA GLY A 67 -10.60 15.28 15.11
C GLY A 67 -12.07 15.70 15.25
N GLU A 68 -12.31 16.80 15.96
CA GLU A 68 -13.66 17.34 16.14
C GLU A 68 -14.26 17.85 14.83
N ALA A 69 -15.53 17.52 14.59
CA ALA A 69 -16.26 17.95 13.41
C ALA A 69 -16.57 19.45 13.47
N LYS A 70 -15.76 20.28 12.81
CA LYS A 70 -15.95 21.74 12.74
C LYS A 70 -17.05 22.22 11.79
N LYS A 71 -17.68 21.33 11.01
CA LYS A 71 -18.68 21.68 9.98
C LYS A 71 -19.90 20.76 10.03
N GLU A 72 -21.02 21.27 9.55
CA GLU A 72 -22.27 20.52 9.39
C GLU A 72 -22.08 19.25 8.55
N LYS A 73 -22.96 18.28 8.81
CA LYS A 73 -22.96 16.95 8.20
C LYS A 73 -23.25 17.05 6.70
N GLN A 74 -22.21 17.13 5.87
CA GLN A 74 -22.35 17.11 4.42
C GLN A 74 -22.76 15.72 3.92
N LYS A 75 -23.63 15.68 2.91
CA LYS A 75 -24.00 14.44 2.21
C LYS A 75 -22.81 13.89 1.43
N GLU A 76 -22.54 12.61 1.61
CA GLU A 76 -21.52 11.89 0.84
C GLU A 76 -22.13 11.48 -0.52
N SER A 77 -21.48 11.85 -1.62
CA SER A 77 -21.92 11.48 -2.97
C SER A 77 -21.44 10.07 -3.31
N PHE A 78 -22.36 9.18 -3.64
CA PHE A 78 -22.02 7.82 -4.07
C PHE A 78 -21.11 7.80 -5.30
N LEU A 79 -21.29 8.77 -6.22
CA LEU A 79 -20.46 8.92 -7.42
C LEU A 79 -18.98 9.21 -7.10
N MET A 80 -18.69 9.77 -5.92
CA MET A 80 -17.31 10.01 -5.45
C MET A 80 -16.72 8.80 -4.72
N LEU A 81 -17.56 8.05 -3.99
CA LEU A 81 -17.12 6.87 -3.24
C LEU A 81 -16.88 5.66 -4.16
N PHE A 82 -17.61 5.57 -5.27
CA PHE A 82 -17.54 4.43 -6.18
C PHE A 82 -16.13 4.18 -6.75
N PRO A 83 -15.42 5.18 -7.34
CA PRO A 83 -14.06 4.96 -7.84
C PRO A 83 -13.07 4.52 -6.74
N ILE A 84 -13.20 5.08 -5.53
CA ILE A 84 -12.33 4.74 -4.40
C ILE A 84 -12.55 3.27 -3.99
N GLY A 85 -13.81 2.85 -3.88
CA GLY A 85 -14.15 1.47 -3.58
C GLY A 85 -13.62 0.49 -4.62
N VAL A 86 -13.75 0.82 -5.91
CA VAL A 86 -13.22 -0.01 -7.01
C VAL A 86 -11.70 -0.15 -6.92
N LEU A 87 -10.97 0.95 -6.71
CA LEU A 87 -9.52 0.92 -6.59
C LEU A 87 -9.05 0.10 -5.37
N LEU A 88 -9.75 0.21 -4.24
CA LEU A 88 -9.44 -0.58 -3.05
C LEU A 88 -9.69 -2.07 -3.26
N ILE A 89 -10.78 -2.44 -3.93
CA ILE A 89 -11.05 -3.85 -4.27
C ILE A 89 -9.96 -4.40 -5.18
N ILE A 90 -9.54 -3.63 -6.19
CA ILE A 90 -8.44 -4.03 -7.09
C ILE A 90 -7.14 -4.21 -6.29
N SER A 91 -6.77 -3.24 -5.45
CA SER A 91 -5.57 -3.33 -4.61
C SER A 91 -5.61 -4.52 -3.65
N LEU A 92 -6.76 -4.79 -3.03
CA LEU A 92 -6.97 -5.93 -2.15
C LEU A 92 -6.83 -7.26 -2.91
N THR A 93 -7.49 -7.35 -4.07
CA THR A 93 -7.45 -8.52 -4.97
C THR A 93 -6.02 -8.83 -5.38
N LEU A 94 -5.27 -7.82 -5.80
CA LEU A 94 -3.86 -7.95 -6.18
C LEU A 94 -2.95 -8.30 -5.00
N GLY A 95 -3.33 -7.96 -3.78
CA GLY A 95 -2.60 -8.33 -2.58
C GLY A 95 -2.80 -9.79 -2.17
N PHE A 96 -3.99 -10.35 -2.41
CA PHE A 96 -4.25 -11.78 -2.21
C PHE A 96 -3.70 -12.65 -3.33
N TYR A 97 -3.80 -12.22 -4.58
CA TYR A 97 -3.27 -12.94 -5.72
C TYR A 97 -2.80 -12.00 -6.82
N ILE A 98 -1.64 -12.29 -7.40
CA ILE A 98 -1.17 -11.61 -8.61
C ILE A 98 -1.59 -12.48 -9.81
N PRO A 99 -2.42 -11.95 -10.74
CA PRO A 99 -2.80 -12.66 -11.95
C PRO A 99 -1.60 -13.15 -12.74
N GLU A 100 -1.68 -14.35 -13.31
CA GLU A 100 -0.60 -14.99 -14.08
C GLU A 100 -0.09 -14.11 -15.22
N LYS A 101 -0.99 -13.38 -15.91
CA LYS A 101 -0.60 -12.43 -16.95
C LYS A 101 0.33 -11.33 -16.44
N ILE A 102 0.13 -10.85 -15.21
CA ILE A 102 0.97 -9.82 -14.61
C ILE A 102 2.33 -10.42 -14.21
N ASN A 103 2.34 -11.64 -13.64
CA ASN A 103 3.59 -12.35 -13.35
C ASN A 103 4.43 -12.59 -14.61
N LEU A 104 3.81 -13.02 -15.71
CA LEU A 104 4.51 -13.19 -17.00
C LEU A 104 5.13 -11.87 -17.50
N LEU A 105 4.50 -10.72 -17.23
CA LEU A 105 5.07 -9.42 -17.56
C LEU A 105 6.27 -9.11 -16.66
N PHE A 106 6.17 -9.36 -15.35
CA PHE A 106 7.29 -9.17 -14.41
C PHE A 106 8.48 -10.06 -14.75
N GLU A 107 8.25 -11.33 -15.08
CA GLU A 107 9.30 -12.27 -15.50
C GLU A 107 10.02 -11.80 -16.77
N ARG A 108 9.27 -11.37 -17.79
CA ARG A 108 9.85 -10.83 -19.03
C ARG A 108 10.68 -9.57 -18.79
N VAL A 109 10.18 -8.66 -17.97
CA VAL A 109 10.94 -7.44 -17.62
C VAL A 109 12.20 -7.80 -16.84
N SER A 110 12.12 -8.73 -15.89
CA SER A 110 13.27 -9.22 -15.13
C SER A 110 14.32 -9.87 -16.03
N GLN A 111 13.92 -10.68 -17.02
CA GLN A 111 14.84 -11.28 -18.00
C GLN A 111 15.56 -10.23 -18.83
N ILE A 112 14.83 -9.25 -19.38
CA ILE A 112 15.43 -8.18 -20.20
C ILE A 112 16.42 -7.35 -19.37
N LEU A 113 16.09 -7.04 -18.12
CA LEU A 113 16.97 -6.28 -17.24
C LEU A 113 18.17 -7.10 -16.75
N GLY A 114 18.00 -8.40 -16.53
CA GLY A 114 19.05 -9.32 -16.11
C GLY A 114 20.04 -9.68 -17.22
N GLU A 115 19.60 -9.73 -18.48
CA GLU A 115 20.49 -9.91 -19.64
C GLU A 115 21.28 -8.63 -19.99
N ALA A 116 20.87 -7.47 -19.47
CA ALA A 116 21.51 -6.18 -19.72
C ALA A 116 22.59 -5.79 -18.67
N GLY A 117 22.79 -6.61 -17.61
CA GLY A 117 23.79 -6.41 -16.55
C GLY A 117 24.87 -7.46 -16.56
#